data_AF-A0A0Q5JI83-F1
#
_entry.id   AF-A0A0Q5JI83-F1
#
_cell.length_a   1.000
_cell.length_b   1.000
_cell.length_c   1.000
_cell.angle_alpha   90.00
_cell.angle_beta   90.00
_cell.angle_gamma   90.00
#
_symmetry.space_group_name_H-M   'P 1'
#
loop_
_entity.id
_entity.type
_entity.pdbx_description
1 polymer ?
#
loop_
_entity_poly.entity_id
_entity_poly.type
_entity_poly.pdbx_seq_one_letter_code
_entity_poly.pdbx_strand_id
1 'polypeptide(L)'
;MRSDESGFTLVELLVAMMVISAVLFSLMAVQTSALVTNAQTRQRTQGTAVANEVMEQIRALPWASLSKGMHSAFASAAGGDPNVTGTQLRPPADASIDEPLVISTDQTTDRAPLSGAGGSNKTVEPDPSIPSVTYTSRVYVTRSAQTAANVLTLTVITSWRANQSATPKHVILRSQAFAPTGGCGDSSNQPYLGACQALLSGDAGATGPTVTVTAAGAGPSGPATTPTTPLIPGTDATVATLSLGNAGVGVTSQQATAVEATAVHGGAQSITADADVEAIATGGGRLTNAASNDFGSAGAAPANPPDVTGVGSATPLDLAGTSTSLRLAPASSTASLKATTTVSCASGIPAGQVCAGSDLTSSGAASVVLTAGGTPFTVANLAGGGSAKTIGARFTSAAGSTAVGCVTLSGPGCLATSVARTVGTTSVGSGSWTGAAAPSGLASVSSYTDATRVERGPSQKTTTAVTSRTGTVSYWNGSGYTSFTLDRLTSTTVVTPAVTATVGGVTVSATATVTVTPAMAIASNPDPVGCSAEGCSITSDTGSVTLTVTYVVTSGGVPSAVTAAASMGSGRASAGFKAAPNA
;
A
#
# COMPACT_ATOMS: atom_id res chain seq x y z
N MET A 1 6.16 -93.78 -49.32
CA MET A 1 5.17 -92.82 -49.85
C MET A 1 5.96 -91.60 -50.28
N ARG A 2 6.09 -91.40 -51.60
CA ARG A 2 6.94 -90.36 -52.22
C ARG A 2 6.16 -89.06 -52.30
N SER A 3 6.83 -87.98 -51.92
CA SER A 3 6.36 -86.60 -51.94
C SER A 3 6.20 -86.10 -53.38
N ASP A 4 5.01 -85.60 -53.72
CA ASP A 4 4.80 -84.77 -54.91
C ASP A 4 5.23 -83.34 -54.59
N GLU A 5 6.52 -83.04 -54.80
CA GLU A 5 7.00 -81.66 -54.91
C GLU A 5 6.79 -81.19 -56.36
N SER A 6 5.62 -80.62 -56.63
CA SER A 6 5.38 -79.92 -57.90
C SER A 6 6.04 -78.55 -57.83
N GLY A 7 7.06 -78.34 -58.67
CA GLY A 7 7.82 -77.10 -58.73
C GLY A 7 6.95 -75.90 -59.14
N PHE A 8 7.06 -74.82 -58.37
CA PHE A 8 6.45 -73.52 -58.65
C PHE A 8 6.75 -73.09 -60.10
N THR A 9 5.70 -72.82 -60.87
CA THR A 9 5.88 -72.39 -62.25
C THR A 9 6.43 -70.97 -62.29
N LEU A 10 7.28 -70.64 -63.27
CA LEU A 10 7.90 -69.32 -63.43
C LEU A 10 6.85 -68.19 -63.52
N VAL A 11 5.65 -68.52 -64.02
CA VAL A 11 4.49 -67.61 -64.09
C VAL A 11 3.97 -67.25 -62.69
N GLU A 12 3.95 -68.20 -61.76
CA GLU A 12 3.44 -68.00 -60.40
C GLU A 12 4.34 -67.06 -59.57
N LEU A 13 5.66 -67.14 -59.78
CA LEU A 13 6.63 -66.20 -59.19
C LEU A 13 6.45 -64.77 -59.73
N LEU A 14 6.18 -64.65 -61.04
CA LEU A 14 5.96 -63.36 -61.71
C LEU A 14 4.67 -62.68 -61.21
N VAL A 15 3.59 -63.45 -61.05
CA VAL A 15 2.33 -62.97 -60.48
C VAL A 15 2.50 -62.57 -59.02
N ALA A 16 3.21 -63.38 -58.21
CA ALA A 16 3.49 -63.06 -56.81
C ALA A 16 4.27 -61.73 -56.67
N MET A 17 5.29 -61.49 -57.49
CA MET A 17 6.05 -60.25 -57.49
C MET A 17 5.21 -59.03 -57.92
N MET A 18 4.28 -59.19 -58.87
CA MET A 18 3.39 -58.12 -59.29
C MET A 18 2.39 -57.74 -58.19
N VAL A 19 1.81 -58.73 -57.50
CA VAL A 19 0.88 -58.50 -56.38
C VAL A 19 1.60 -57.83 -55.21
N ILE A 20 2.80 -58.32 -54.84
CA ILE A 20 3.60 -57.70 -53.77
C ILE A 20 3.95 -56.26 -54.13
N SER A 21 4.35 -55.99 -55.37
CA SER A 21 4.65 -54.62 -55.81
C SER A 21 3.43 -53.72 -55.73
N ALA A 22 2.26 -54.18 -56.16
CA ALA A 22 1.01 -53.40 -56.08
C ALA A 22 0.62 -53.09 -54.62
N VAL A 23 0.83 -54.03 -53.69
CA VAL A 23 0.59 -53.81 -52.25
C VAL A 23 1.61 -52.84 -51.65
N LEU A 24 2.89 -52.92 -52.03
CA LEU A 24 3.91 -51.97 -51.56
C LEU A 24 3.65 -50.55 -52.07
N PHE A 25 3.22 -50.40 -53.33
CA PHE A 25 2.82 -49.09 -53.88
C PHE A 25 1.58 -48.51 -53.18
N SER A 26 0.57 -49.33 -52.87
CA SER A 26 -0.61 -48.84 -52.15
C SER A 26 -0.27 -48.41 -50.71
N LEU A 27 0.61 -49.13 -50.02
CA LEU A 27 1.11 -48.74 -48.70
C LEU A 27 1.91 -47.43 -48.74
N MET A 28 2.77 -47.22 -49.74
CA MET A 28 3.49 -45.96 -49.92
C MET A 28 2.56 -44.77 -50.17
N ALA A 29 1.49 -44.97 -50.97
CA ALA A 29 0.48 -43.94 -51.21
C ALA A 29 -0.27 -43.57 -49.92
N VAL A 30 -0.65 -44.56 -49.11
CA VAL A 30 -1.30 -44.34 -47.80
C VAL A 30 -0.36 -43.62 -46.84
N GLN A 31 0.90 -44.04 -46.72
CA GLN A 31 1.89 -43.37 -45.86
C GLN A 31 2.10 -41.91 -46.27
N THR A 32 2.18 -41.63 -47.57
CA THR A 32 2.32 -40.26 -48.09
C THR A 32 1.08 -39.42 -47.76
N SER A 33 -0.13 -39.98 -47.90
CA SER A 33 -1.38 -39.31 -47.54
C SER A 33 -1.48 -38.99 -46.04
N ALA A 34 -0.99 -39.89 -45.18
CA ALA A 34 -0.95 -39.70 -43.73
C ALA A 34 0.05 -38.60 -43.34
N LEU A 35 1.23 -38.55 -43.97
CA LEU A 35 2.22 -37.49 -43.75
C LEU A 35 1.69 -36.11 -44.12
N VAL A 36 0.97 -35.99 -45.24
CA VAL A 36 0.33 -34.72 -45.66
C VAL A 36 -0.74 -34.30 -44.64
N THR A 37 -1.56 -35.24 -44.16
CA THR A 37 -2.60 -34.97 -43.17
C THR A 37 -2.01 -34.52 -41.84
N ASN A 38 -0.95 -35.19 -41.36
CA ASN A 38 -0.25 -34.81 -40.13
C ASN A 38 0.40 -33.43 -40.24
N ALA A 39 1.00 -33.11 -41.39
CA ALA A 39 1.58 -31.79 -41.64
C ALA A 39 0.50 -30.70 -41.63
N GLN A 40 -0.66 -30.94 -42.24
CA GLN A 40 -1.78 -29.99 -42.24
C GLN A 40 -2.38 -29.77 -40.85
N THR A 41 -2.54 -30.84 -40.06
CA THR A 41 -3.02 -30.76 -38.67
C THR A 41 -2.05 -29.96 -37.82
N ARG A 42 -0.74 -30.21 -37.93
CA ARG A 42 0.29 -29.46 -37.22
C ARG A 42 0.24 -27.97 -37.56
N GLN A 43 0.10 -27.62 -38.84
CA GLN A 43 -0.02 -26.22 -39.27
C GLN A 43 -1.28 -25.54 -38.72
N ARG A 44 -2.41 -26.25 -38.62
CA ARG A 44 -3.63 -25.71 -37.99
C ARG A 44 -3.44 -25.49 -36.49
N THR A 45 -2.84 -26.45 -35.79
CA THR A 45 -2.56 -26.32 -34.35
C THR A 45 -1.65 -25.13 -34.07
N GLN A 46 -0.57 -24.99 -34.85
CA GLN A 46 0.35 -23.84 -34.77
C GLN A 46 -0.36 -22.52 -35.12
N GLY A 47 -1.12 -22.49 -36.22
CA GLY A 47 -1.89 -21.30 -36.60
C GLY A 47 -2.89 -20.84 -35.53
N THR A 48 -3.54 -21.78 -34.84
CA THR A 48 -4.41 -21.48 -33.69
C THR A 48 -3.63 -20.99 -32.48
N ALA A 49 -2.44 -21.54 -32.21
CA ALA A 49 -1.58 -21.09 -31.12
C ALA A 49 -1.11 -19.63 -31.34
N VAL A 50 -0.62 -19.31 -32.54
CA VAL A 50 -0.24 -17.94 -32.94
C VAL A 50 -1.44 -16.99 -32.85
N ALA A 51 -2.61 -17.42 -33.32
CA ALA A 51 -3.83 -16.60 -33.22
C ALA A 51 -4.19 -16.29 -31.76
N ASN A 52 -4.10 -17.28 -30.87
CA ASN A 52 -4.36 -17.10 -29.44
C ASN A 52 -3.34 -16.17 -28.79
N GLU A 53 -2.05 -16.31 -29.11
CA GLU A 53 -1.01 -15.42 -28.60
C GLU A 53 -1.29 -13.96 -28.98
N VAL A 54 -1.58 -13.71 -30.25
CA VAL A 54 -1.92 -12.37 -30.74
C VAL A 54 -3.22 -11.85 -30.10
N MET A 55 -4.19 -12.73 -29.81
CA MET A 55 -5.41 -12.38 -29.08
C MET A 55 -5.13 -12.00 -27.62
N GLU A 56 -4.19 -12.64 -26.95
CA GLU A 56 -3.80 -12.26 -25.59
C GLU A 56 -2.97 -10.96 -25.58
N GLN A 57 -2.10 -10.76 -26.58
CA GLN A 57 -1.36 -9.50 -26.74
C GLN A 57 -2.31 -8.30 -26.91
N ILE A 58 -3.38 -8.44 -27.72
CA ILE A 58 -4.35 -7.36 -27.88
C ILE A 58 -5.22 -7.16 -26.62
N ARG A 59 -5.57 -8.22 -25.89
CA ARG A 59 -6.29 -8.14 -24.60
C ARG A 59 -5.46 -7.46 -23.50
N ALA A 60 -4.15 -7.59 -23.58
CA ALA A 60 -3.21 -6.91 -22.69
C ALA A 60 -3.06 -5.41 -23.00
N LEU A 61 -3.64 -4.89 -24.09
CA LEU A 61 -3.57 -3.47 -24.40
C LEU A 61 -4.47 -2.64 -23.47
N PRO A 62 -4.05 -1.41 -23.12
CA PRO A 62 -4.89 -0.51 -22.37
C PRO A 62 -6.23 -0.21 -23.04
N TRP A 63 -7.30 -0.03 -22.26
CA TRP A 63 -8.61 0.38 -22.78
C TRP A 63 -8.53 1.69 -23.57
N ALA A 64 -7.70 2.64 -23.13
CA ALA A 64 -7.48 3.91 -23.84
C ALA A 64 -6.90 3.72 -25.25
N SER A 65 -6.11 2.67 -25.47
CA SER A 65 -5.58 2.31 -26.79
C SER A 65 -6.60 1.52 -27.61
N LEU A 66 -7.35 0.61 -26.98
CA LEU A 66 -8.38 -0.19 -27.64
C LEU A 66 -9.58 0.64 -28.10
N SER A 67 -10.02 1.59 -27.27
CA SER A 67 -11.18 2.46 -27.56
C SER A 67 -10.97 3.43 -28.72
N LYS A 68 -9.71 3.82 -28.98
CA LYS A 68 -9.32 4.54 -30.19
C LYS A 68 -9.34 3.66 -31.44
N GLY A 69 -9.31 2.34 -31.27
CA GLY A 69 -9.32 1.36 -32.34
C GLY A 69 -7.99 1.27 -33.10
N MET A 70 -8.07 1.04 -34.40
CA MET A 70 -6.89 0.94 -35.27
C MET A 70 -6.43 2.32 -35.74
N HIS A 71 -5.14 2.45 -36.07
CA HIS A 71 -4.64 3.69 -36.66
C HIS A 71 -5.22 3.91 -38.06
N SER A 72 -5.56 5.15 -38.43
CA SER A 72 -6.17 5.48 -39.73
C SER A 72 -5.42 4.97 -40.97
N ALA A 73 -4.09 4.88 -40.89
CA ALA A 73 -3.24 4.39 -41.97
C ALA A 73 -2.89 2.88 -41.88
N PHE A 74 -3.57 2.10 -41.02
CA PHE A 74 -3.18 0.71 -40.74
C PHE A 74 -3.08 -0.16 -41.98
N ALA A 75 -4.06 -0.07 -42.89
CA ALA A 75 -4.12 -0.89 -44.09
C ALA A 75 -2.97 -0.55 -45.03
N SER A 76 -2.69 0.74 -45.27
CA SER A 76 -1.54 1.16 -46.08
C SER A 76 -0.20 0.76 -45.46
N ALA A 77 -0.06 0.89 -44.14
CA ALA A 77 1.16 0.51 -43.41
C ALA A 77 1.40 -1.01 -43.46
N ALA A 78 0.34 -1.82 -43.53
CA ALA A 78 0.43 -3.27 -43.71
C ALA A 78 0.73 -3.72 -45.16
N GLY A 79 0.79 -2.78 -46.12
CA GLY A 79 0.91 -3.07 -47.56
C GLY A 79 -0.42 -3.48 -48.21
N GLY A 80 -1.54 -3.03 -47.65
CA GLY A 80 -2.90 -3.44 -47.99
C GLY A 80 -3.51 -4.43 -47.00
N ASP A 81 -4.84 -4.44 -46.91
CA ASP A 81 -5.58 -5.38 -46.07
C ASP A 81 -6.70 -6.09 -46.88
N PRO A 82 -6.59 -7.40 -47.14
CA PRO A 82 -7.60 -8.14 -47.89
C PRO A 82 -8.89 -8.38 -47.11
N ASN A 83 -8.94 -8.09 -45.81
CA ASN A 83 -10.12 -8.31 -44.98
C ASN A 83 -10.96 -7.03 -44.80
N VAL A 84 -10.55 -5.92 -45.40
CA VAL A 84 -11.17 -4.61 -45.18
C VAL A 84 -11.73 -4.09 -46.50
N THR A 85 -12.98 -3.64 -46.47
CA THR A 85 -13.62 -2.94 -47.60
C THR A 85 -14.12 -1.60 -47.10
N GLY A 86 -13.47 -0.50 -47.53
CA GLY A 86 -13.75 0.83 -47.01
C GLY A 86 -13.47 0.91 -45.51
N THR A 87 -14.49 1.24 -44.71
CA THR A 87 -14.42 1.35 -43.24
C THR A 87 -15.00 0.13 -42.52
N GLN A 88 -15.21 -1.00 -43.23
CA GLN A 88 -15.77 -2.21 -42.67
C GLN A 88 -14.79 -3.38 -42.70
N LEU A 89 -14.84 -4.18 -41.63
CA LEU A 89 -14.23 -5.50 -41.58
C LEU A 89 -15.15 -6.47 -42.33
N ARG A 90 -14.67 -6.99 -43.46
CA ARG A 90 -15.37 -7.96 -44.30
C ARG A 90 -14.40 -9.01 -44.84
N PRO A 91 -13.96 -9.96 -44.01
CA PRO A 91 -12.97 -10.96 -44.38
C PRO A 91 -13.51 -11.92 -45.44
N PRO A 92 -12.80 -12.16 -46.56
CA PRO A 92 -13.21 -13.13 -47.57
C PRO A 92 -13.36 -14.55 -47.04
N ALA A 93 -12.61 -14.88 -45.97
CA ALA A 93 -12.67 -16.19 -45.32
C ALA A 93 -13.97 -16.43 -44.54
N ASP A 94 -14.68 -15.37 -44.15
CA ASP A 94 -15.99 -15.44 -43.48
C ASP A 94 -16.81 -14.19 -43.78
N ALA A 95 -17.62 -14.27 -44.84
CA ALA A 95 -18.46 -13.17 -45.30
C ALA A 95 -19.63 -12.83 -44.34
N SER A 96 -19.85 -13.61 -43.27
CA SER A 96 -20.84 -13.28 -42.24
C SER A 96 -20.39 -12.16 -41.31
N ILE A 97 -19.08 -11.87 -41.29
CA ILE A 97 -18.50 -10.75 -40.57
C ILE A 97 -18.58 -9.51 -41.48
N ASP A 98 -19.45 -8.58 -41.12
CA ASP A 98 -19.59 -7.28 -41.77
C ASP A 98 -19.85 -6.21 -40.70
N GLU A 99 -18.77 -5.60 -40.20
CA GLU A 99 -18.82 -4.73 -39.04
C GLU A 99 -18.01 -3.44 -39.26
N PRO A 100 -18.51 -2.28 -38.79
CA PRO A 100 -17.75 -1.04 -38.85
C PRO A 100 -16.48 -1.13 -38.00
N LEU A 101 -15.35 -0.75 -38.61
CA LEU A 101 -14.06 -0.63 -37.95
C LEU A 101 -14.06 0.59 -37.03
N VAL A 102 -13.43 0.45 -35.86
CA VAL A 102 -13.06 1.58 -35.02
C VAL A 102 -11.68 2.03 -35.45
N ILE A 103 -11.59 3.26 -35.96
CA ILE A 103 -10.38 3.83 -36.54
C ILE A 103 -10.16 5.24 -36.00
N SER A 104 -8.93 5.60 -35.67
CA SER A 104 -8.57 6.95 -35.22
C SER A 104 -7.20 7.39 -35.73
N THR A 105 -7.04 8.69 -35.99
CA THR A 105 -5.74 9.34 -36.23
C THR A 105 -4.93 9.54 -34.93
N ASP A 106 -5.59 9.51 -33.77
CA ASP A 106 -4.97 9.74 -32.46
C ASP A 106 -4.43 8.44 -31.83
N GLN A 107 -4.52 7.33 -32.57
CA GLN A 107 -3.96 6.05 -32.19
C GLN A 107 -2.46 6.05 -32.49
N THR A 108 -1.62 5.65 -31.53
CA THR A 108 -0.17 5.67 -31.73
C THR A 108 0.27 4.55 -32.67
N THR A 109 1.39 4.74 -33.37
CA THR A 109 1.91 3.82 -34.40
C THR A 109 2.95 2.82 -33.86
N ASP A 110 2.93 2.58 -32.55
CA ASP A 110 3.88 1.76 -31.80
C ASP A 110 3.20 0.75 -30.86
N ARG A 111 1.92 0.45 -31.07
CA ARG A 111 1.11 -0.46 -30.23
C ARG A 111 0.80 -1.76 -30.95
N ALA A 112 1.83 -2.54 -31.27
CA ALA A 112 1.63 -3.88 -31.79
C ALA A 112 0.81 -4.74 -30.79
N PRO A 113 -0.06 -5.65 -31.26
CA PRO A 113 -0.36 -5.96 -32.67
C PRO A 113 -1.45 -5.07 -33.31
N LEU A 114 -2.00 -4.10 -32.56
CA LEU A 114 -3.11 -3.23 -32.98
C LEU A 114 -2.68 -2.14 -33.99
N SER A 115 -1.53 -1.52 -33.75
CA SER A 115 -0.93 -0.47 -34.57
C SER A 115 0.60 -0.47 -34.39
N GLY A 116 1.24 -1.54 -34.84
CA GLY A 116 2.70 -1.71 -34.85
C GLY A 116 3.40 -0.78 -35.84
N ALA A 117 4.63 -1.09 -36.27
CA ALA A 117 5.48 -0.21 -37.09
C ALA A 117 4.70 0.52 -38.21
N GLY A 118 4.69 1.86 -38.17
CA GLY A 118 3.98 2.72 -39.12
C GLY A 118 2.46 2.72 -39.01
N GLY A 119 1.90 2.15 -37.93
CA GLY A 119 0.47 1.98 -37.68
C GLY A 119 -0.11 0.65 -38.17
N SER A 120 0.73 -0.29 -38.62
CA SER A 120 0.30 -1.59 -39.18
C SER A 120 -0.44 -2.47 -38.17
N ASN A 121 -1.54 -3.10 -38.58
CA ASN A 121 -2.25 -4.12 -37.80
C ASN A 121 -1.75 -5.55 -38.06
N LYS A 122 -0.65 -5.69 -38.79
CA LYS A 122 -0.12 -6.95 -39.31
C LYS A 122 1.13 -7.39 -38.56
N THR A 123 1.10 -8.63 -38.07
CA THR A 123 2.25 -9.35 -37.49
C THR A 123 2.58 -10.56 -38.36
N VAL A 124 3.86 -10.79 -38.60
CA VAL A 124 4.36 -11.90 -39.42
C VAL A 124 5.29 -12.74 -38.57
N GLU A 125 4.97 -14.02 -38.43
CA GLU A 125 5.72 -14.95 -37.60
C GLU A 125 6.11 -16.21 -38.40
N PRO A 126 7.41 -16.50 -38.57
CA PRO A 126 7.87 -17.74 -39.18
C PRO A 126 7.68 -18.92 -38.21
N ASP A 127 7.21 -20.07 -38.70
CA ASP A 127 7.13 -21.29 -37.90
C ASP A 127 8.56 -21.80 -37.62
N PRO A 128 9.06 -21.78 -36.37
CA PRO A 128 10.42 -22.26 -36.07
C PRO A 128 10.56 -23.76 -36.32
N SER A 129 9.43 -24.47 -36.41
CA SER A 129 9.37 -25.91 -36.54
C SER A 129 9.13 -26.39 -37.98
N ILE A 130 8.79 -25.46 -38.91
CA ILE A 130 8.66 -25.70 -40.36
C ILE A 130 9.22 -24.47 -41.12
N PRO A 131 10.51 -24.45 -41.52
CA PRO A 131 11.22 -23.28 -42.05
C PRO A 131 10.67 -22.62 -43.34
N SER A 132 9.55 -23.08 -43.88
CA SER A 132 8.91 -22.57 -45.09
C SER A 132 7.46 -22.09 -44.89
N VAL A 133 6.93 -22.19 -43.66
CA VAL A 133 5.57 -21.72 -43.33
C VAL A 133 5.68 -20.43 -42.52
N THR A 134 4.98 -19.40 -42.98
CA THR A 134 4.87 -18.12 -42.29
C THR A 134 3.41 -17.84 -41.97
N TYR A 135 3.12 -17.58 -40.70
CA TYR A 135 1.81 -17.13 -40.24
C TYR A 135 1.75 -15.61 -40.31
N THR A 136 0.71 -15.08 -40.94
CA THR A 136 0.42 -13.65 -40.96
C THR A 136 -0.86 -13.42 -40.18
N SER A 137 -0.73 -12.79 -39.02
CA SER A 137 -1.84 -12.40 -38.15
C SER A 137 -2.19 -10.94 -38.38
N ARG A 138 -3.49 -10.64 -38.48
CA ARG A 138 -4.00 -9.28 -38.50
C ARG A 138 -5.05 -9.08 -37.43
N VAL A 139 -5.02 -7.90 -36.82
CA VAL A 139 -5.88 -7.54 -35.72
C VAL A 139 -6.86 -6.45 -36.13
N TYR A 140 -8.09 -6.54 -35.63
CA TYR A 140 -9.16 -5.58 -35.90
C TYR A 140 -9.93 -5.25 -34.64
N VAL A 141 -10.35 -3.99 -34.55
CA VAL A 141 -11.29 -3.51 -33.54
C VAL A 141 -12.54 -3.04 -34.27
N THR A 142 -13.67 -3.66 -33.99
CA THR A 142 -14.97 -3.35 -34.60
C THR A 142 -16.02 -3.03 -33.54
N ARG A 143 -17.12 -2.42 -33.99
CA ARG A 143 -18.37 -2.32 -33.22
C ARG A 143 -19.43 -3.13 -33.93
N SER A 144 -19.84 -4.25 -33.36
CA SER A 144 -20.96 -5.03 -33.89
C SER A 144 -22.27 -4.28 -33.66
N ALA A 145 -23.15 -4.26 -34.66
CA ALA A 145 -24.49 -3.66 -34.54
C ALA A 145 -25.36 -4.37 -33.48
N GLN A 146 -24.98 -5.58 -33.07
CA GLN A 146 -25.64 -6.40 -32.08
C GLN A 146 -25.08 -6.21 -30.65
N THR A 147 -24.04 -5.39 -30.49
CA THR A 147 -23.40 -5.11 -29.18
C THR A 147 -23.71 -3.70 -28.69
N ALA A 148 -23.79 -3.53 -27.36
CA ALA A 148 -24.02 -2.21 -26.76
C ALA A 148 -22.89 -1.22 -27.11
N ALA A 149 -23.18 0.08 -27.10
CA ALA A 149 -22.26 1.14 -27.51
C ALA A 149 -20.93 1.23 -26.72
N ASN A 150 -20.75 0.45 -25.65
CA ASN A 150 -19.53 0.42 -24.83
C ASN A 150 -18.74 -0.91 -24.97
N VAL A 151 -19.07 -1.73 -25.97
CA VAL A 151 -18.41 -3.00 -26.24
C VAL A 151 -17.65 -2.90 -27.56
N LEU A 152 -16.39 -3.30 -27.53
CA LEU A 152 -15.55 -3.47 -28.71
C LEU A 152 -15.43 -4.95 -29.01
N THR A 153 -15.47 -5.30 -30.28
CA THR A 153 -15.18 -6.65 -30.73
C THR A 153 -13.75 -6.68 -31.27
N LEU A 154 -12.93 -7.54 -30.69
CA LEU A 154 -11.55 -7.77 -31.08
C LEU A 154 -11.54 -8.99 -32.00
N THR A 155 -11.00 -8.85 -33.20
CA THR A 155 -10.91 -9.95 -34.16
C THR A 155 -9.46 -10.15 -34.56
N VAL A 156 -8.97 -11.39 -34.48
CA VAL A 156 -7.64 -11.80 -34.96
C VAL A 156 -7.84 -12.78 -36.09
N ILE A 157 -7.25 -12.48 -37.25
CA ILE A 157 -7.27 -13.34 -38.43
C ILE A 157 -5.84 -13.76 -38.75
N THR A 158 -5.53 -15.03 -38.50
CA THR A 158 -4.23 -15.62 -38.80
C THR A 158 -4.33 -16.43 -40.09
N SER A 159 -3.42 -16.18 -41.02
CA SER A 159 -3.41 -16.81 -42.34
C SER A 159 -2.05 -17.37 -42.71
N TRP A 160 -2.02 -18.50 -43.42
CA TRP A 160 -0.78 -19.13 -43.91
C TRP A 160 -1.04 -19.89 -45.21
N ARG A 161 0.03 -20.24 -45.92
CA ARG A 161 -0.02 -21.10 -47.11
C ARG A 161 0.63 -22.45 -46.79
N ALA A 162 -0.15 -23.53 -46.88
CA ALA A 162 0.38 -24.88 -46.74
C ALA A 162 1.15 -25.27 -48.01
N ASN A 163 2.43 -25.60 -47.91
CA ASN A 163 3.24 -26.31 -48.93
C ASN A 163 2.91 -25.93 -50.40
N GLN A 164 3.19 -24.69 -50.80
CA GLN A 164 2.96 -24.15 -52.16
C GLN A 164 1.50 -24.12 -52.65
N SER A 165 0.51 -24.35 -51.77
CA SER A 165 -0.90 -24.14 -52.12
C SER A 165 -1.16 -22.70 -52.55
N ALA A 166 -1.84 -22.55 -53.69
CA ALA A 166 -2.34 -21.27 -54.17
C ALA A 166 -3.42 -20.68 -53.24
N THR A 167 -4.10 -21.51 -52.44
CA THR A 167 -5.14 -21.08 -51.50
C THR A 167 -4.59 -20.92 -50.08
N PRO A 168 -4.74 -19.74 -49.46
CA PRO A 168 -4.41 -19.55 -48.05
C PRO A 168 -5.40 -20.31 -47.14
N LYS A 169 -4.92 -20.69 -45.96
CA LYS A 169 -5.72 -21.22 -44.84
C LYS A 169 -5.81 -20.15 -43.76
N HIS A 170 -6.89 -20.19 -42.97
CA HIS A 170 -7.22 -19.16 -42.00
C HIS A 170 -7.69 -19.76 -40.68
N VAL A 171 -7.41 -19.03 -39.59
CA VAL A 171 -8.07 -19.15 -38.30
C VAL A 171 -8.56 -17.76 -37.93
N ILE A 172 -9.83 -17.65 -37.53
CA ILE A 172 -10.44 -16.41 -37.06
C ILE A 172 -10.78 -16.60 -35.59
N LEU A 173 -10.23 -15.75 -34.73
CA LEU A 173 -10.58 -15.68 -33.32
C LEU A 173 -11.27 -14.35 -33.05
N ARG A 174 -12.31 -14.39 -32.21
CA ARG A 174 -13.09 -13.22 -31.83
C ARG A 174 -13.22 -13.14 -30.33
N SER A 175 -13.20 -11.92 -29.80
CA SER A 175 -13.32 -11.61 -28.39
C SER A 175 -14.07 -10.31 -28.19
N GLN A 176 -14.59 -10.07 -27.00
CA GLN A 176 -15.24 -8.81 -26.64
C GLN A 176 -14.43 -8.12 -25.53
N ALA A 177 -14.25 -6.81 -25.67
CA ALA A 177 -13.65 -5.93 -24.68
C ALA A 177 -14.69 -4.89 -24.24
N PHE A 178 -14.75 -4.63 -22.94
CA PHE A 178 -15.78 -3.79 -22.33
C PHE A 178 -15.16 -2.54 -21.72
N ALA A 179 -15.80 -1.40 -21.91
CA ALA A 179 -15.47 -0.18 -21.18
C ALA A 179 -15.94 -0.34 -19.72
N PRO A 180 -15.08 -0.17 -18.71
CA PRO A 180 -15.55 -0.06 -17.34
C PRO A 180 -16.27 1.29 -17.16
N THR A 181 -17.59 1.33 -17.33
CA THR A 181 -18.38 2.51 -16.94
C THR A 181 -18.37 2.61 -15.42
N GLY A 182 -17.64 3.58 -14.86
CA GLY A 182 -17.67 3.92 -13.42
C GLY A 182 -16.36 3.77 -12.63
N GLY A 183 -15.20 3.98 -13.27
CA GLY A 183 -14.05 4.53 -12.53
C GLY A 183 -13.05 3.54 -11.91
N CYS A 184 -12.99 2.29 -12.38
CA CYS A 184 -11.82 1.43 -12.14
C CYS A 184 -10.80 1.48 -13.28
N GLY A 185 -10.97 2.38 -14.25
CA GLY A 185 -10.08 2.55 -15.41
C GLY A 185 -9.72 4.00 -15.64
N ASP A 186 -9.09 4.63 -14.65
CA ASP A 186 -8.24 5.78 -14.93
C ASP A 186 -6.97 5.23 -15.62
N SER A 187 -6.63 5.78 -16.78
CA SER A 187 -5.46 5.41 -17.58
C SER A 187 -4.13 5.47 -16.83
N SER A 188 -4.10 6.16 -15.69
CA SER A 188 -2.95 6.35 -14.81
C SER A 188 -2.82 5.24 -13.76
N ASN A 189 -3.92 4.58 -13.37
CA ASN A 189 -3.94 3.64 -12.23
C ASN A 189 -4.35 2.21 -12.60
N GLN A 190 -5.21 2.02 -13.61
CA GLN A 190 -5.66 0.70 -14.08
C GLN A 190 -5.94 0.73 -15.59
N PRO A 191 -4.90 0.72 -16.43
CA PRO A 191 -5.06 0.88 -17.87
C PRO A 191 -5.67 -0.37 -18.55
N TYR A 192 -5.58 -1.55 -17.94
CA TYR A 192 -5.88 -2.85 -18.58
C TYR A 192 -7.34 -3.31 -18.44
N LEU A 193 -7.75 -4.25 -19.31
CA LEU A 193 -9.06 -4.91 -19.30
C LEU A 193 -9.23 -5.85 -18.08
N GLY A 194 -9.32 -5.30 -16.87
CA GLY A 194 -9.55 -6.05 -15.64
C GLY A 194 -11.02 -6.11 -15.23
N ALA A 195 -11.46 -7.24 -14.66
CA ALA A 195 -12.72 -7.27 -13.91
C ALA A 195 -12.64 -6.25 -12.78
N CYS A 196 -13.48 -5.22 -12.84
CA CYS A 196 -13.50 -4.18 -11.82
C CYS A 196 -14.00 -4.79 -10.50
N GLN A 197 -13.11 -4.98 -9.54
CA GLN A 197 -13.47 -5.41 -8.19
C GLN A 197 -13.59 -4.20 -7.28
N ALA A 198 -14.31 -4.36 -6.16
CA ALA A 198 -14.35 -3.33 -5.14
C ALA A 198 -12.94 -3.10 -4.56
N LEU A 199 -12.61 -1.83 -4.31
CA LEU A 199 -11.37 -1.43 -3.65
C LEU A 199 -11.65 -1.14 -2.19
N LEU A 200 -10.86 -1.76 -1.31
CA LEU A 200 -10.79 -1.43 0.09
C LEU A 200 -9.35 -1.11 0.47
N SER A 201 -9.17 -0.05 1.23
CA SER A 201 -7.87 0.32 1.80
C SER A 201 -8.06 0.90 3.19
N GLY A 202 -7.06 0.78 4.03
CA GLY A 202 -7.05 1.46 5.31
C GLY A 202 -5.73 1.30 6.02
N ASP A 203 -5.54 2.16 7.00
CA ASP A 203 -4.37 2.19 7.85
C ASP A 203 -4.78 2.52 9.28
N ALA A 204 -4.00 2.07 10.25
CA ALA A 204 -4.07 2.60 11.60
C ALA A 204 -2.65 2.80 12.13
N GLY A 205 -2.46 3.88 12.89
CA GLY A 205 -1.17 4.28 13.42
C GLY A 205 -1.32 4.78 14.85
N ALA A 206 -0.37 4.39 15.69
CA ALA A 206 -0.16 4.92 17.01
C ALA A 206 1.18 5.63 17.05
N THR A 207 1.16 6.94 17.31
CA THR A 207 2.38 7.67 17.62
C THR A 207 2.57 7.66 19.13
N GLY A 208 3.71 7.18 19.61
CA GLY A 208 4.03 7.21 21.04
C GLY A 208 4.27 8.64 21.56
N PRO A 209 4.38 8.83 22.88
CA PRO A 209 4.78 10.10 23.44
C PRO A 209 6.14 10.58 22.88
N THR A 210 6.26 11.89 22.70
CA THR A 210 7.48 12.53 22.22
C THR A 210 7.81 13.76 23.06
N VAL A 211 9.08 14.04 23.29
CA VAL A 211 9.55 15.27 23.92
C VAL A 211 10.50 15.96 22.96
N THR A 212 10.12 17.14 22.50
CA THR A 212 10.97 17.98 21.64
C THR A 212 11.46 19.17 22.44
N VAL A 213 12.77 19.38 22.47
CA VAL A 213 13.41 20.49 23.16
C VAL A 213 14.06 21.41 22.12
N THR A 214 13.77 22.71 22.21
CA THR A 214 14.23 23.75 21.29
C THR A 214 14.73 24.97 22.07
N ALA A 215 15.63 25.75 21.47
CA ALA A 215 16.02 27.04 22.01
C ALA A 215 14.81 28.00 22.05
N ALA A 216 14.71 28.82 23.10
CA ALA A 216 13.63 29.77 23.28
C ALA A 216 14.15 31.17 23.61
N GLY A 217 13.37 32.20 23.27
CA GLY A 217 13.71 33.57 23.62
C GLY A 217 13.60 33.80 25.12
N ALA A 218 14.63 34.35 25.76
CA ALA A 218 14.64 34.60 27.19
C ALA A 218 13.90 35.90 27.61
N GLY A 219 12.88 36.30 26.83
CA GLY A 219 12.15 37.55 27.01
C GLY A 219 12.81 38.77 26.34
N PRO A 220 12.29 40.00 26.58
CA PRO A 220 12.72 41.22 25.89
C PRO A 220 14.15 41.67 26.23
N SER A 221 14.71 41.18 27.34
CA SER A 221 16.10 41.43 27.75
C SER A 221 17.07 40.30 27.34
N GLY A 222 16.57 39.24 26.71
CA GLY A 222 17.38 38.12 26.24
C GLY A 222 17.87 38.30 24.81
N PRO A 223 18.90 37.56 24.38
CA PRO A 223 19.28 37.51 22.98
C PRO A 223 18.13 36.98 22.11
N ALA A 224 17.97 37.52 20.90
CA ALA A 224 16.99 37.01 19.95
C ALA A 224 17.31 35.56 19.56
N THR A 225 16.29 34.70 19.54
CA THR A 225 16.46 33.34 19.02
C THR A 225 16.33 33.30 17.51
N THR A 226 17.27 32.61 16.88
CA THR A 226 17.32 32.32 15.45
C THR A 226 17.30 30.80 15.26
N PRO A 227 17.00 30.28 14.06
CA PRO A 227 17.08 28.84 13.78
C PRO A 227 18.47 28.23 14.03
N THR A 228 19.52 29.06 14.07
CA THR A 228 20.90 28.66 14.36
C THR A 228 21.27 28.78 15.83
N THR A 229 20.36 29.21 16.71
CA THR A 229 20.65 29.38 18.13
C THR A 229 20.79 28.01 18.81
N PRO A 230 21.94 27.71 19.45
CA PRO A 230 22.11 26.47 20.19
C PRO A 230 21.09 26.31 21.32
N LEU A 231 20.55 25.10 21.44
CA LEU A 231 19.70 24.67 22.54
C LEU A 231 20.46 24.70 23.87
N ILE A 232 21.71 24.26 23.87
CA ILE A 232 22.60 24.28 25.04
C ILE A 232 23.82 25.14 24.69
N PRO A 233 24.10 26.21 25.47
CA PRO A 233 25.28 27.05 25.22
C PRO A 233 26.57 26.23 25.20
N GLY A 234 27.32 26.33 24.10
CA GLY A 234 28.55 25.56 23.87
C GLY A 234 28.37 24.29 23.04
N THR A 235 27.17 24.01 22.52
CA THR A 235 26.91 22.95 21.53
C THR A 235 26.42 23.55 20.21
N ASP A 236 26.37 22.75 19.15
CA ASP A 236 25.78 23.13 17.85
C ASP A 236 24.35 22.59 17.67
N ALA A 237 23.83 21.89 18.68
CA ALA A 237 22.50 21.29 18.66
C ALA A 237 21.42 22.37 18.76
N THR A 238 20.47 22.41 17.84
CA THR A 238 19.35 23.37 17.83
C THR A 238 18.04 22.73 18.28
N VAL A 239 17.88 21.42 18.05
CA VAL A 239 16.72 20.64 18.48
C VAL A 239 17.17 19.28 19.00
N ALA A 240 16.60 18.86 20.12
CA ALA A 240 16.75 17.51 20.65
C ALA A 240 15.37 16.86 20.84
N THR A 241 15.21 15.62 20.37
CA THR A 241 13.92 14.90 20.39
C THR A 241 14.08 13.55 21.06
N LEU A 242 13.14 13.20 21.93
CA LEU A 242 12.95 11.88 22.53
C LEU A 242 11.62 11.30 22.03
N SER A 243 11.58 10.03 21.64
CA SER A 243 10.35 9.35 21.19
C SER A 243 10.19 7.97 21.84
N LEU A 244 8.97 7.61 22.24
CA LEU A 244 8.63 6.31 22.86
C LEU A 244 8.19 5.23 21.86
N GLY A 245 8.37 5.47 20.56
CA GLY A 245 8.13 4.50 19.50
C GLY A 245 6.72 4.55 18.93
N ASN A 246 6.54 3.97 17.74
CA ASN A 246 5.32 4.02 16.96
C ASN A 246 4.89 2.62 16.53
N ALA A 247 3.59 2.39 16.38
CA ALA A 247 3.04 1.15 15.84
C ALA A 247 2.10 1.48 14.67
N GLY A 248 2.03 0.61 13.67
CA GLY A 248 1.11 0.83 12.57
C GLY A 248 0.76 -0.42 11.80
N VAL A 249 -0.32 -0.33 11.04
CA VAL A 249 -0.82 -1.35 10.13
C VAL A 249 -1.34 -0.72 8.84
N GLY A 250 -1.20 -1.44 7.74
CA GLY A 250 -1.77 -1.09 6.44
C GLY A 250 -2.51 -2.28 5.85
N VAL A 251 -3.62 -2.01 5.17
CA VAL A 251 -4.44 -3.00 4.47
C VAL A 251 -4.81 -2.46 3.11
N THR A 252 -4.60 -3.25 2.06
CA THR A 252 -5.08 -2.96 0.70
C THR A 252 -5.74 -4.21 0.13
N SER A 253 -6.86 -4.04 -0.58
CA SER A 253 -7.66 -5.14 -1.10
C SER A 253 -8.34 -4.73 -2.40
N GLN A 254 -7.96 -5.38 -3.49
CA GLN A 254 -8.67 -5.39 -4.77
C GLN A 254 -8.74 -6.83 -5.28
N GLN A 255 -7.95 -7.17 -6.31
CA GLN A 255 -7.78 -8.54 -6.80
C GLN A 255 -7.00 -9.43 -5.84
N ALA A 256 -5.94 -8.86 -5.24
CA ALA A 256 -5.24 -9.43 -4.11
C ALA A 256 -5.43 -8.52 -2.90
N THR A 257 -5.24 -9.10 -1.72
CA THR A 257 -5.22 -8.43 -0.44
C THR A 257 -3.83 -8.55 0.16
N ALA A 258 -3.26 -7.40 0.53
CA ALA A 258 -1.97 -7.31 1.20
C ALA A 258 -2.15 -6.55 2.52
N VAL A 259 -1.44 -7.01 3.54
CA VAL A 259 -1.42 -6.40 4.86
C VAL A 259 0.00 -6.28 5.37
N GLU A 260 0.29 -5.19 6.07
CA GLU A 260 1.58 -4.92 6.69
C GLU A 260 1.34 -4.49 8.15
N ALA A 261 2.18 -4.99 9.06
CA ALA A 261 2.32 -4.51 10.42
C ALA A 261 3.73 -3.92 10.60
N THR A 262 3.82 -2.81 11.32
CA THR A 262 5.07 -2.11 11.59
C THR A 262 5.17 -1.70 13.06
N ALA A 263 6.39 -1.69 13.58
CA ALA A 263 6.73 -1.03 14.83
C ALA A 263 8.08 -0.34 14.69
N VAL A 264 8.21 0.85 15.27
CA VAL A 264 9.45 1.59 15.40
C VAL A 264 9.70 1.78 16.88
N HIS A 265 10.84 1.31 17.37
CA HIS A 265 11.21 1.46 18.78
C HIS A 265 11.56 2.90 19.12
N GLY A 266 11.48 3.23 20.42
CA GLY A 266 11.87 4.54 20.92
C GLY A 266 13.35 4.87 20.66
N GLY A 267 13.66 6.16 20.74
CA GLY A 267 14.99 6.68 20.48
C GLY A 267 15.15 8.15 20.87
N ALA A 268 16.37 8.63 20.81
CA ALA A 268 16.71 10.04 20.96
C ALA A 268 17.47 10.53 19.73
N GLN A 269 17.28 11.80 19.38
CA GLN A 269 17.97 12.45 18.28
C GLN A 269 18.32 13.89 18.64
N SER A 270 19.45 14.37 18.13
CA SER A 270 19.82 15.78 18.12
C SER A 270 20.17 16.19 16.69
N ILE A 271 19.70 17.37 16.28
CA ILE A 271 20.04 18.00 14.99
C ILE A 271 20.70 19.35 15.22
N THR A 272 21.50 19.78 14.25
CA THR A 272 22.11 21.11 14.22
C THR A 272 21.34 22.02 13.26
N ALA A 273 21.77 23.28 13.15
CA ALA A 273 21.21 24.20 12.16
C ALA A 273 21.65 23.90 10.72
N ASP A 274 22.76 23.18 10.58
CA ASP A 274 23.36 22.83 9.31
C ASP A 274 22.74 21.51 8.81
N ALA A 275 21.99 21.59 7.71
CA ALA A 275 21.33 20.42 7.14
C ALA A 275 22.32 19.39 6.56
N ASP A 276 23.57 19.78 6.31
CA ASP A 276 24.61 18.88 5.80
C ASP A 276 25.27 18.06 6.93
N VAL A 277 25.04 18.43 8.21
CA VAL A 277 25.52 17.69 9.37
C VAL A 277 24.51 16.61 9.74
N GLU A 278 24.95 15.35 9.68
CA GLU A 278 24.11 14.21 10.00
C GLU A 278 23.65 14.25 11.46
N ALA A 279 22.38 13.91 11.69
CA ALA A 279 21.79 13.91 13.01
C ALA A 279 22.44 12.86 13.91
N ILE A 280 22.74 13.23 15.16
CA ILE A 280 23.16 12.25 16.17
C ILE A 280 21.90 11.55 16.68
N ALA A 281 21.77 10.25 16.45
CA ALA A 281 20.61 9.48 16.85
C ALA A 281 20.98 8.18 17.58
N THR A 282 20.14 7.78 18.53
CA THR A 282 20.20 6.49 19.23
C THR A 282 18.82 5.83 19.21
N GLY A 283 18.77 4.50 19.01
CA GLY A 283 17.50 3.77 18.95
C GLY A 283 16.82 3.83 17.59
N GLY A 284 15.48 3.82 17.56
CA GLY A 284 14.70 3.96 16.31
C GLY A 284 14.63 2.71 15.43
N GLY A 285 15.03 1.53 15.93
CA GLY A 285 14.95 0.28 15.18
C GLY A 285 13.53 -0.02 14.69
N ARG A 286 13.39 -0.42 13.42
CA ARG A 286 12.10 -0.72 12.79
C ARG A 286 11.95 -2.23 12.58
N LEU A 287 10.75 -2.73 12.89
CA LEU A 287 10.30 -4.07 12.56
C LEU A 287 9.14 -3.97 11.56
N THR A 288 9.07 -4.95 10.67
CA THR A 288 8.01 -5.07 9.66
C THR A 288 7.60 -6.53 9.52
N ASN A 289 6.31 -6.79 9.36
CA ASN A 289 5.79 -8.09 8.99
C ASN A 289 4.69 -7.89 7.94
N ALA A 290 4.71 -8.64 6.85
CA ALA A 290 3.78 -8.44 5.74
C ALA A 290 3.26 -9.77 5.20
N ALA A 291 1.99 -9.80 4.84
CA ALA A 291 1.35 -10.97 4.26
C ALA A 291 0.50 -10.59 3.04
N SER A 292 0.45 -11.49 2.05
CA SER A 292 -0.36 -11.31 0.86
C SER A 292 -0.96 -12.63 0.37
N ASN A 293 -2.14 -12.54 -0.23
CA ASN A 293 -2.75 -13.67 -0.97
C ASN A 293 -2.50 -13.56 -2.48
N ASP A 294 -1.54 -12.73 -2.90
CA ASP A 294 -1.01 -12.73 -4.26
C ASP A 294 -0.03 -13.89 -4.42
N PHE A 295 -0.47 -14.96 -5.07
CA PHE A 295 0.36 -16.14 -5.34
C PHE A 295 1.08 -16.07 -6.70
N GLY A 296 0.75 -15.08 -7.54
CA GLY A 296 1.21 -15.02 -8.93
C GLY A 296 2.37 -14.05 -9.14
N SER A 297 2.50 -13.02 -8.30
CA SER A 297 3.53 -12.00 -8.47
C SER A 297 4.88 -12.40 -7.87
N ALA A 298 5.96 -12.19 -8.63
CA ALA A 298 7.31 -12.33 -8.11
C ALA A 298 7.56 -11.32 -6.98
N GLY A 299 8.02 -11.79 -5.82
CA GLY A 299 8.29 -10.95 -4.65
C GLY A 299 7.07 -10.63 -3.78
N ALA A 300 5.92 -11.25 -4.03
CA ALA A 300 4.77 -11.14 -3.14
C ALA A 300 5.10 -11.66 -1.72
N ALA A 301 4.55 -10.98 -0.71
CA ALA A 301 4.71 -11.39 0.68
C ALA A 301 4.04 -12.75 0.92
N PRO A 302 4.62 -13.64 1.75
CA PRO A 302 4.03 -14.94 2.03
C PRO A 302 2.66 -14.81 2.70
N ALA A 303 1.78 -15.80 2.52
CA ALA A 303 0.42 -15.78 3.09
C ALA A 303 0.40 -15.71 4.62
N ASN A 304 1.33 -16.39 5.29
CA ASN A 304 1.41 -16.49 6.75
C ASN A 304 2.89 -16.51 7.19
N PRO A 305 3.59 -15.37 7.11
CA PRO A 305 4.92 -15.27 7.70
C PRO A 305 4.89 -15.61 9.20
N PRO A 306 6.00 -16.09 9.78
CA PRO A 306 6.14 -16.16 11.23
C PRO A 306 5.91 -14.79 11.89
N ASP A 307 5.41 -14.80 13.12
CA ASP A 307 5.29 -13.58 13.94
C ASP A 307 6.69 -12.99 14.17
N VAL A 308 6.81 -11.66 14.07
CA VAL A 308 8.07 -10.94 14.26
C VAL A 308 8.03 -10.26 15.62
N THR A 309 9.00 -10.57 16.49
CA THR A 309 9.16 -9.90 17.78
C THR A 309 10.51 -9.24 17.87
N GLY A 310 10.61 -8.18 18.65
CA GLY A 310 11.87 -7.49 18.88
C GLY A 310 11.84 -6.61 20.10
N VAL A 311 13.04 -6.38 20.66
CA VAL A 311 13.26 -5.47 21.77
C VAL A 311 14.14 -4.34 21.26
N GLY A 312 13.67 -3.11 21.43
CA GLY A 312 14.43 -1.91 21.18
C GLY A 312 14.96 -1.34 22.47
N SER A 313 16.27 -1.07 22.51
CA SER A 313 16.92 -0.26 23.53
C SER A 313 17.76 0.81 22.86
N ALA A 314 17.98 1.90 23.57
CA ALA A 314 18.80 3.01 23.08
C ALA A 314 19.63 3.56 24.23
N THR A 315 20.87 3.94 23.94
CA THR A 315 21.72 4.62 24.91
C THR A 315 21.24 6.06 25.09
N PRO A 316 21.37 6.64 26.31
CA PRO A 316 21.10 8.05 26.52
C PRO A 316 21.94 8.93 25.58
N LEU A 317 21.35 10.04 25.15
CA LEU A 317 22.00 11.09 24.38
C LEU A 317 22.26 12.28 25.29
N ASP A 318 23.52 12.66 25.43
CA ASP A 318 23.97 13.75 26.31
C ASP A 318 24.49 14.93 25.47
N LEU A 319 23.94 16.12 25.74
CA LEU A 319 24.41 17.39 25.20
C LEU A 319 25.00 18.20 26.35
N ALA A 320 26.32 18.37 26.38
CA ALA A 320 27.03 19.05 27.46
C ALA A 320 27.56 20.41 27.00
N GLY A 321 27.09 21.47 27.65
CA GLY A 321 27.66 22.81 27.56
C GLY A 321 28.56 23.12 28.76
N THR A 322 28.96 24.40 28.90
CA THR A 322 29.89 24.83 29.96
C THR A 322 29.24 24.89 31.35
N SER A 323 28.00 25.35 31.46
CA SER A 323 27.26 25.49 32.73
C SER A 323 25.93 24.72 32.79
N THR A 324 25.53 24.15 31.66
CA THR A 324 24.26 23.44 31.49
C THR A 324 24.46 22.19 30.64
N SER A 325 23.76 21.11 30.96
CA SER A 325 23.70 19.91 30.11
C SER A 325 22.27 19.41 29.96
N LEU A 326 21.99 18.73 28.86
CA LEU A 326 20.71 18.09 28.59
C LEU A 326 20.93 16.61 28.30
N ARG A 327 20.24 15.75 29.05
CA ARG A 327 20.27 14.31 28.87
C ARG A 327 18.92 13.79 28.42
N LEU A 328 18.87 13.07 27.32
CA LEU A 328 17.70 12.38 26.81
C LEU A 328 17.91 10.88 27.02
N ALA A 329 17.06 10.25 27.82
CA ALA A 329 17.12 8.82 28.13
C ALA A 329 15.87 8.12 27.58
N PRO A 330 15.97 7.42 26.42
CA PRO A 330 14.87 6.66 25.86
C PRO A 330 14.50 5.45 26.72
N ALA A 331 13.22 5.08 26.69
CA ALA A 331 12.74 3.83 27.28
C ALA A 331 13.07 2.64 26.36
N SER A 332 13.29 1.48 26.97
CA SER A 332 13.22 0.21 26.25
C SER A 332 11.78 -0.12 25.88
N SER A 333 11.61 -0.80 24.75
CA SER A 333 10.30 -1.24 24.27
C SER A 333 10.37 -2.63 23.65
N THR A 334 9.27 -3.37 23.74
CA THR A 334 9.09 -4.66 23.08
C THR A 334 7.95 -4.55 22.08
N ALA A 335 8.15 -5.09 20.88
CA ALA A 335 7.17 -5.11 19.83
C ALA A 335 6.87 -6.55 19.38
N SER A 336 5.61 -6.80 19.01
CA SER A 336 5.15 -8.04 18.38
C SER A 336 4.29 -7.70 17.17
N LEU A 337 4.66 -8.23 16.01
CA LEU A 337 4.02 -7.98 14.73
C LEU A 337 3.50 -9.28 14.12
N LYS A 338 2.24 -9.25 13.69
CA LYS A 338 1.57 -10.36 13.05
C LYS A 338 0.92 -9.92 11.75
N ALA A 339 1.09 -10.68 10.68
CA ALA A 339 0.43 -10.49 9.40
C ALA A 339 0.05 -11.86 8.83
N THR A 340 -1.19 -12.01 8.35
CA THR A 340 -1.69 -13.32 7.91
C THR A 340 -2.89 -13.16 6.98
N THR A 341 -3.06 -14.10 6.06
CA THR A 341 -4.22 -14.18 5.17
C THR A 341 -5.19 -15.31 5.51
N THR A 342 -4.80 -16.28 6.35
CA THR A 342 -5.63 -17.47 6.64
C THR A 342 -5.84 -17.74 8.13
N VAL A 343 -5.05 -17.14 9.02
CA VAL A 343 -5.12 -17.34 10.47
C VAL A 343 -5.62 -16.05 11.13
N SER A 344 -6.13 -16.14 12.36
CA SER A 344 -6.45 -14.95 13.14
C SER A 344 -5.17 -14.22 13.58
N CYS A 345 -5.10 -12.91 13.33
CA CYS A 345 -4.02 -12.05 13.86
C CYS A 345 -4.35 -11.39 15.20
N ALA A 346 -5.63 -11.28 15.57
CA ALA A 346 -6.06 -10.66 16.83
C ALA A 346 -7.41 -11.19 17.30
N SER A 347 -7.67 -11.07 18.61
CA SER A 347 -8.96 -11.41 19.21
C SER A 347 -10.10 -10.63 18.54
N GLY A 348 -11.19 -11.32 18.21
CA GLY A 348 -12.32 -10.73 17.49
C GLY A 348 -12.18 -10.73 15.95
N ILE A 349 -11.07 -11.25 15.40
CA ILE A 349 -10.92 -11.53 13.97
C ILE A 349 -10.99 -13.05 13.76
N PRO A 350 -11.99 -13.58 13.03
CA PRO A 350 -12.05 -15.00 12.71
C PRO A 350 -10.88 -15.47 11.83
N ALA A 351 -10.55 -16.76 11.90
CA ALA A 351 -9.63 -17.36 10.93
C ALA A 351 -10.19 -17.26 9.49
N GLY A 352 -9.30 -17.25 8.50
CA GLY A 352 -9.65 -17.06 7.09
C GLY A 352 -9.91 -15.61 6.66
N GLN A 353 -9.82 -14.64 7.58
CA GLN A 353 -9.79 -13.21 7.24
C GLN A 353 -8.34 -12.74 7.10
N VAL A 354 -8.10 -11.81 6.18
CA VAL A 354 -6.76 -11.24 6.01
C VAL A 354 -6.57 -10.11 7.00
N CYS A 355 -5.51 -10.14 7.80
CA CYS A 355 -5.30 -9.11 8.80
C CYS A 355 -3.85 -8.97 9.27
N ALA A 356 -3.55 -7.80 9.81
CA ALA A 356 -2.30 -7.45 10.45
C ALA A 356 -2.54 -6.81 11.82
N GLY A 357 -1.59 -7.00 12.73
CA GLY A 357 -1.60 -6.42 14.06
C GLY A 357 -0.19 -6.09 14.53
N SER A 358 -0.07 -4.96 15.23
CA SER A 358 1.17 -4.51 15.86
C SER A 358 0.89 -4.15 17.32
N ASP A 359 1.63 -4.75 18.24
CA ASP A 359 1.58 -4.48 19.68
C ASP A 359 2.97 -3.99 20.15
N LEU A 360 3.04 -2.72 20.52
CA LEU A 360 4.25 -2.07 21.05
C LEU A 360 4.03 -1.75 22.54
N THR A 361 4.95 -2.19 23.39
CA THR A 361 4.90 -1.96 24.83
C THR A 361 6.19 -1.32 25.33
N SER A 362 6.08 -0.27 26.12
CA SER A 362 7.23 0.35 26.80
C SER A 362 7.50 -0.38 28.12
N SER A 363 8.71 -0.90 28.30
CA SER A 363 9.11 -1.66 29.49
C SER A 363 9.86 -0.82 30.52
N GLY A 364 10.41 0.34 30.13
CA GLY A 364 11.13 1.27 31.01
C GLY A 364 10.54 2.68 31.00
N ALA A 365 10.97 3.51 31.95
CA ALA A 365 10.67 4.94 31.93
C ALA A 365 11.62 5.67 30.96
N ALA A 366 11.13 6.71 30.32
CA ALA A 366 11.94 7.63 29.53
C ALA A 366 12.01 8.99 30.21
N SER A 367 13.11 9.72 30.07
CA SER A 367 13.24 11.04 30.71
C SER A 367 14.11 12.00 29.91
N VAL A 368 13.83 13.29 30.12
CA VAL A 368 14.66 14.41 29.68
C VAL A 368 15.03 15.21 30.91
N VAL A 369 16.34 15.38 31.15
CA VAL A 369 16.87 16.07 32.33
C VAL A 369 17.78 17.21 31.90
N LEU A 370 17.45 18.43 32.32
CA LEU A 370 18.30 19.61 32.19
C LEU A 370 19.09 19.76 33.50
N THR A 371 20.41 19.78 33.43
CA THR A 371 21.26 20.09 34.59
C THR A 371 21.74 21.53 34.46
N ALA A 372 21.53 22.34 35.50
CA ALA A 372 21.99 23.72 35.56
C ALA A 372 22.62 24.02 36.92
N GLY A 373 23.82 24.61 36.94
CA GLY A 373 24.55 24.87 38.19
C GLY A 373 24.84 23.59 39.00
N GLY A 374 24.99 22.45 38.31
CA GLY A 374 25.17 21.12 38.93
C GLY A 374 23.89 20.47 39.48
N THR A 375 22.73 21.13 39.37
CA THR A 375 21.45 20.59 39.88
C THR A 375 20.57 20.08 38.74
N PRO A 376 20.01 18.86 38.83
CA PRO A 376 19.12 18.32 37.81
C PRO A 376 17.70 18.88 37.95
N PHE A 377 17.11 19.24 36.83
CA PHE A 377 15.72 19.60 36.63
C PHE A 377 15.13 18.65 35.60
N THR A 378 14.14 17.86 36.00
CA THR A 378 13.48 16.94 35.08
C THR A 378 12.52 17.72 34.20
N VAL A 379 12.90 17.83 32.93
CA VAL A 379 12.14 18.52 31.89
C VAL A 379 10.87 17.74 31.58
N ALA A 380 11.03 16.44 31.36
CA ALA A 380 9.93 15.51 31.15
C ALA A 380 10.31 14.13 31.72
N ASN A 381 9.34 13.48 32.33
CA ASN A 381 9.43 12.10 32.77
C ASN A 381 8.21 11.34 32.25
N LEU A 382 8.45 10.26 31.53
CA LEU A 382 7.42 9.40 30.95
C LEU A 382 7.55 8.03 31.61
N ALA A 383 6.60 7.69 32.48
CA ALA A 383 6.59 6.39 33.12
C ALA A 383 6.45 5.27 32.08
N GLY A 384 7.08 4.12 32.36
CA GLY A 384 6.91 2.92 31.55
C GLY A 384 5.51 2.32 31.66
N GLY A 385 5.28 1.22 30.94
CA GLY A 385 4.00 0.51 30.95
C GLY A 385 2.95 1.08 29.99
N GLY A 386 3.30 2.07 29.17
CA GLY A 386 2.49 2.47 28.03
C GLY A 386 2.48 1.39 26.94
N SER A 387 1.36 1.26 26.23
CA SER A 387 1.18 0.31 25.13
C SER A 387 0.49 0.97 23.94
N ALA A 388 0.75 0.45 22.75
CA ALA A 388 0.13 0.87 21.50
C ALA A 388 -0.21 -0.37 20.68
N LYS A 389 -1.51 -0.59 20.45
CA LYS A 389 -2.03 -1.71 19.66
C LYS A 389 -2.71 -1.17 18.43
N THR A 390 -2.31 -1.65 17.27
CA THR A 390 -2.95 -1.33 15.98
C THR A 390 -3.38 -2.61 15.30
N ILE A 391 -4.56 -2.59 14.68
CA ILE A 391 -5.16 -3.75 14.01
C ILE A 391 -5.75 -3.26 12.69
N GLY A 392 -5.50 -4.00 11.62
CA GLY A 392 -6.10 -3.78 10.30
C GLY A 392 -6.56 -5.10 9.73
N ALA A 393 -7.82 -5.17 9.29
CA ALA A 393 -8.41 -6.42 8.85
C ALA A 393 -9.38 -6.24 7.69
N ARG A 394 -9.37 -7.24 6.80
CA ARG A 394 -10.26 -7.39 5.67
C ARG A 394 -11.18 -8.58 5.90
N PHE A 395 -12.48 -8.29 5.99
CA PHE A 395 -13.53 -9.26 6.27
C PHE A 395 -14.33 -9.59 5.01
N THR A 396 -14.17 -10.79 4.48
CA THR A 396 -14.83 -11.27 3.26
C THR A 396 -15.87 -12.35 3.54
N SER A 397 -15.62 -13.25 4.48
CA SER A 397 -16.43 -14.46 4.69
C SER A 397 -16.95 -14.64 6.11
N ALA A 398 -16.33 -14.02 7.11
CA ALA A 398 -16.76 -14.07 8.50
C ALA A 398 -16.64 -12.69 9.14
N ALA A 399 -17.69 -12.26 9.86
CA ALA A 399 -17.76 -10.93 10.47
C ALA A 399 -16.80 -10.78 11.65
N GLY A 400 -16.35 -9.56 11.89
CA GLY A 400 -15.55 -9.21 13.07
C GLY A 400 -16.42 -9.04 14.32
N SER A 401 -15.77 -8.94 15.48
CA SER A 401 -16.44 -8.58 16.72
C SER A 401 -16.77 -7.08 16.79
N THR A 402 -17.63 -6.69 17.73
CA THR A 402 -17.93 -5.27 18.01
C THR A 402 -16.72 -4.45 18.43
N ALA A 403 -15.63 -5.09 18.89
CA ALA A 403 -14.38 -4.41 19.24
C ALA A 403 -13.53 -4.10 18.00
N VAL A 404 -13.54 -4.97 16.99
CA VAL A 404 -12.72 -4.84 15.77
C VAL A 404 -13.46 -4.12 14.64
N GLY A 405 -14.79 -4.22 14.57
CA GLY A 405 -15.61 -3.67 13.49
C GLY A 405 -15.99 -4.72 12.45
N CYS A 406 -16.69 -4.29 11.40
CA CYS A 406 -17.22 -5.14 10.33
C CYS A 406 -18.11 -6.28 10.85
N VAL A 407 -19.03 -5.96 11.76
CA VAL A 407 -19.97 -6.91 12.39
C VAL A 407 -21.06 -7.41 11.44
N THR A 408 -21.22 -6.77 10.29
CA THR A 408 -22.16 -7.14 9.23
C THR A 408 -21.42 -7.11 7.90
N LEU A 409 -21.53 -8.19 7.12
CA LEU A 409 -20.89 -8.31 5.82
C LEU A 409 -21.93 -8.42 4.72
N SER A 410 -21.62 -7.82 3.57
CA SER A 410 -22.40 -7.94 2.34
C SER A 410 -21.49 -7.73 1.13
N GLY A 411 -21.85 -8.35 0.00
CA GLY A 411 -21.13 -8.21 -1.28
C GLY A 411 -19.62 -8.46 -1.14
N PRO A 412 -18.75 -7.49 -1.53
CA PRO A 412 -17.30 -7.63 -1.36
C PRO A 412 -16.87 -7.76 0.10
N GLY A 413 -17.69 -7.40 1.09
CA GLY A 413 -17.34 -7.44 2.51
C GLY A 413 -16.87 -6.08 3.03
N CYS A 414 -16.11 -6.08 4.12
CA CYS A 414 -15.78 -4.87 4.87
C CYS A 414 -14.29 -4.83 5.25
N LEU A 415 -13.77 -3.63 5.49
CA LEU A 415 -12.44 -3.37 6.03
C LEU A 415 -12.60 -2.55 7.31
N ALA A 416 -11.89 -2.95 8.37
CA ALA A 416 -11.81 -2.19 9.60
C ALA A 416 -10.36 -2.01 10.04
N THR A 417 -10.09 -0.84 10.59
CA THR A 417 -8.81 -0.50 11.21
C THR A 417 -9.06 0.13 12.56
N SER A 418 -8.18 -0.17 13.51
CA SER A 418 -8.28 0.36 14.86
C SER A 418 -6.92 0.58 15.49
N VAL A 419 -6.91 1.50 16.43
CA VAL A 419 -5.79 1.78 17.32
C VAL A 419 -6.31 1.90 18.74
N ALA A 420 -5.58 1.36 19.70
CA ALA A 420 -5.81 1.52 21.13
C ALA A 420 -4.47 1.74 21.83
N ARG A 421 -4.39 2.74 22.69
CA ARG A 421 -3.17 3.10 23.40
C ARG A 421 -3.41 3.29 24.89
N THR A 422 -2.39 2.99 25.67
CA THR A 422 -2.23 3.43 27.04
C THR A 422 -0.93 4.20 27.13
N VAL A 423 -0.92 5.32 27.84
CA VAL A 423 0.29 6.12 28.06
C VAL A 423 0.58 6.12 29.55
N GLY A 424 1.81 5.78 29.92
CA GLY A 424 2.27 5.87 31.30
C GLY A 424 2.20 7.31 31.82
N THR A 425 2.12 7.47 33.15
CA THR A 425 2.08 8.80 33.76
C THR A 425 3.23 9.66 33.24
N THR A 426 2.88 10.79 32.64
CA THR A 426 3.85 11.75 32.12
C THR A 426 3.81 13.02 32.96
N SER A 427 4.95 13.47 33.45
CA SER A 427 5.09 14.72 34.20
C SER A 427 6.17 15.60 33.59
N VAL A 428 6.02 16.92 33.73
CA VAL A 428 6.98 17.91 33.24
C VAL A 428 7.26 18.95 34.31
N GLY A 429 8.43 19.61 34.25
CA GLY A 429 8.67 20.77 35.11
C GLY A 429 9.03 20.45 36.56
N SER A 430 9.58 19.27 36.88
CA SER A 430 9.93 18.95 38.28
C SER A 430 11.37 19.32 38.61
N GLY A 431 11.58 19.87 39.80
CA GLY A 431 12.89 20.29 40.31
C GLY A 431 12.80 20.76 41.76
N SER A 432 13.95 21.12 42.32
CA SER A 432 14.05 21.65 43.69
C SER A 432 13.67 23.14 43.73
N TRP A 433 12.40 23.44 43.49
CA TRP A 433 11.88 24.80 43.44
C TRP A 433 11.88 25.47 44.82
N THR A 434 12.13 26.78 44.86
CA THR A 434 12.13 27.58 46.09
C THR A 434 10.77 27.48 46.79
N GLY A 435 10.79 27.32 48.11
CA GLY A 435 9.57 27.16 48.91
C GLY A 435 8.85 25.83 48.71
N ALA A 436 9.51 24.82 48.13
CA ALA A 436 8.92 23.52 47.78
C ALA A 436 7.68 23.64 46.86
N ALA A 437 7.64 24.68 46.02
CA ALA A 437 6.61 24.85 45.00
C ALA A 437 6.61 23.67 44.02
N ALA A 438 5.43 23.30 43.49
CA ALA A 438 5.29 22.26 42.47
C ALA A 438 6.10 20.96 42.72
N PRO A 439 5.97 20.30 43.88
CA PRO A 439 6.82 19.18 44.30
C PRO A 439 6.71 17.93 43.39
N SER A 440 5.64 17.84 42.58
CA SER A 440 5.41 16.76 41.61
C SER A 440 5.55 17.21 40.15
N GLY A 441 6.13 18.39 39.93
CA GLY A 441 6.24 19.02 38.61
C GLY A 441 5.13 20.04 38.34
N LEU A 442 5.27 20.79 37.24
CA LEU A 442 4.34 21.85 36.86
C LEU A 442 3.05 21.31 36.26
N ALA A 443 3.13 20.21 35.51
CA ALA A 443 1.96 19.55 34.96
C ALA A 443 2.20 18.05 34.80
N SER A 444 1.12 17.26 34.87
CA SER A 444 1.15 15.83 34.62
C SER A 444 -0.13 15.32 33.97
N VAL A 445 0.01 14.22 33.24
CA VAL A 445 -1.07 13.44 32.64
C VAL A 445 -0.97 12.03 33.21
N SER A 446 -2.06 11.51 33.78
CA SER A 446 -2.13 10.17 34.36
C SER A 446 -3.33 9.38 33.83
N SER A 447 -3.23 8.05 33.92
CA SER A 447 -4.28 7.11 33.51
C SER A 447 -4.79 7.37 32.09
N TYR A 448 -3.91 7.80 31.19
CA TYR A 448 -4.29 8.18 29.84
C TYR A 448 -4.49 6.94 28.98
N THR A 449 -5.68 6.82 28.42
CA THR A 449 -6.00 5.82 27.40
C THR A 449 -6.79 6.47 26.28
N ASP A 450 -6.51 6.08 25.05
CA ASP A 450 -7.34 6.44 23.91
C ASP A 450 -7.46 5.29 22.90
N ALA A 451 -8.53 5.32 22.14
CA ALA A 451 -8.75 4.38 21.06
C ALA A 451 -9.60 5.02 19.98
N THR A 452 -9.35 4.65 18.72
CA THR A 452 -10.28 4.94 17.63
C THR A 452 -10.37 3.75 16.69
N ARG A 453 -11.58 3.52 16.18
CA ARG A 453 -11.88 2.50 15.18
C ARG A 453 -12.71 3.10 14.07
N VAL A 454 -12.38 2.71 12.85
CA VAL A 454 -13.17 3.02 11.67
C VAL A 454 -13.39 1.77 10.81
N GLU A 455 -14.46 1.79 10.02
CA GLU A 455 -14.82 0.70 9.13
C GLU A 455 -15.48 1.22 7.84
N ARG A 456 -15.22 0.54 6.72
CA ARG A 456 -15.85 0.84 5.43
C ARG A 456 -16.12 -0.45 4.66
N GLY A 457 -17.25 -0.45 3.96
CA GLY A 457 -17.79 -1.57 3.18
C GLY A 457 -19.20 -1.23 2.70
N PRO A 458 -19.84 -2.10 1.89
CA PRO A 458 -21.17 -1.83 1.35
C PRO A 458 -22.23 -1.59 2.42
N SER A 459 -22.10 -2.26 3.58
CA SER A 459 -22.98 -2.08 4.74
C SER A 459 -22.53 -0.98 5.70
N GLN A 460 -21.32 -0.43 5.54
CA GLN A 460 -20.68 0.52 6.47
C GLN A 460 -20.39 1.88 5.82
N LYS A 461 -21.09 2.23 4.74
CA LYS A 461 -20.83 3.47 3.96
C LYS A 461 -20.89 4.74 4.83
N THR A 462 -21.81 4.76 5.78
CA THR A 462 -22.07 5.90 6.68
C THR A 462 -21.71 5.62 8.13
N THR A 463 -21.11 4.46 8.45
CA THR A 463 -20.75 4.15 9.85
C THR A 463 -19.79 5.21 10.39
N THR A 464 -20.13 5.78 11.54
CA THR A 464 -19.31 6.77 12.23
C THR A 464 -18.11 6.11 12.90
N ALA A 465 -17.02 6.87 13.08
CA ALA A 465 -15.91 6.42 13.89
C ALA A 465 -16.34 6.16 15.34
N VAL A 466 -15.74 5.17 15.98
CA VAL A 466 -15.89 4.92 17.42
C VAL A 466 -14.60 5.34 18.09
N THR A 467 -14.64 6.44 18.84
CA THR A 467 -13.47 7.04 19.48
C THR A 467 -13.71 7.20 20.97
N SER A 468 -12.77 6.74 21.78
CA SER A 468 -12.75 6.93 23.23
C SER A 468 -11.43 7.57 23.66
N ARG A 469 -11.49 8.38 24.72
CA ARG A 469 -10.33 8.97 25.37
C ARG A 469 -10.68 9.17 26.84
N THR A 470 -9.76 8.79 27.72
CA THR A 470 -9.87 9.00 29.16
C THR A 470 -8.50 9.35 29.75
N GLY A 471 -8.48 10.04 30.88
CA GLY A 471 -7.25 10.41 31.58
C GLY A 471 -7.50 11.58 32.53
N THR A 472 -6.48 11.97 33.27
CA THR A 472 -6.53 13.15 34.15
C THR A 472 -5.32 14.02 33.91
N VAL A 473 -5.56 15.32 33.71
CA VAL A 473 -4.52 16.34 33.74
C VAL A 473 -4.49 16.94 35.13
N SER A 474 -3.30 17.10 35.71
CA SER A 474 -3.06 17.85 36.94
C SER A 474 -2.01 18.93 36.67
N TYR A 475 -2.20 20.15 37.17
CA TYR A 475 -1.28 21.26 36.97
C TYR A 475 -1.14 22.14 38.21
N TRP A 476 0.03 22.75 38.38
CA TRP A 476 0.34 23.67 39.47
C TRP A 476 -0.37 25.01 39.27
N ASN A 477 -1.13 25.46 40.27
CA ASN A 477 -1.89 26.71 40.22
C ASN A 477 -1.30 27.85 41.07
N GLY A 478 -0.11 27.65 41.66
CA GLY A 478 0.57 28.63 42.52
C GLY A 478 0.53 28.29 44.01
N SER A 479 -0.49 27.58 44.47
CA SER A 479 -0.63 27.14 45.87
C SER A 479 -0.79 25.63 46.03
N GLY A 480 -1.18 24.93 44.98
CA GLY A 480 -1.41 23.49 44.95
C GLY A 480 -1.63 22.97 43.53
N TYR A 481 -2.27 21.81 43.42
CA TYR A 481 -2.63 21.21 42.14
C TYR A 481 -4.12 21.35 41.84
N THR A 482 -4.44 21.72 40.60
CA THR A 482 -5.79 21.66 40.04
C THR A 482 -5.83 20.60 38.94
N SER A 483 -6.95 19.90 38.80
CA SER A 483 -7.10 18.84 37.80
C SER A 483 -8.39 18.93 37.01
N PHE A 484 -8.37 18.35 35.81
CA PHE A 484 -9.56 18.08 35.01
C PHE A 484 -9.43 16.73 34.31
N THR A 485 -10.57 16.09 34.06
CA THR A 485 -10.64 14.82 33.35
C THR A 485 -10.59 15.04 31.84
N LEU A 486 -9.95 14.11 31.13
CA LEU A 486 -9.92 14.07 29.68
C LEU A 486 -11.06 13.18 29.18
N ASP A 487 -11.80 13.70 28.21
CA ASP A 487 -12.72 12.93 27.36
C ASP A 487 -12.46 13.27 25.88
N ARG A 488 -13.25 12.67 24.98
CA ARG A 488 -13.11 12.89 23.52
C ARG A 488 -13.42 14.33 23.07
N LEU A 489 -14.15 15.11 23.86
CA LEU A 489 -14.60 16.47 23.53
C LEU A 489 -13.75 17.56 24.18
N THR A 490 -12.91 17.19 25.14
CA THR A 490 -12.08 18.13 25.91
C THR A 490 -11.21 18.95 24.98
N SER A 491 -11.35 20.27 25.08
CA SER A 491 -10.53 21.27 24.40
C SER A 491 -10.22 22.39 25.39
N THR A 492 -8.94 22.53 25.76
CA THR A 492 -8.55 23.50 26.78
C THR A 492 -7.09 23.88 26.66
N THR A 493 -6.76 25.09 27.11
CA THR A 493 -5.40 25.58 27.27
C THR A 493 -5.27 26.20 28.65
N VAL A 494 -4.25 25.78 29.40
CA VAL A 494 -3.97 26.26 30.76
C VAL A 494 -2.50 26.63 30.88
N VAL A 495 -2.20 27.75 31.52
CA VAL A 495 -0.83 28.20 31.82
C VAL A 495 -0.62 28.18 33.33
N THR A 496 0.47 27.58 33.80
CA THR A 496 0.83 27.54 35.22
C THR A 496 1.50 28.85 35.64
N PRO A 497 1.47 29.23 36.93
CA PRO A 497 2.37 30.26 37.43
C PRO A 497 3.84 29.84 37.30
N ALA A 498 4.74 30.83 37.27
CA ALA A 498 6.17 30.59 37.23
C ALA A 498 6.68 30.05 38.58
N VAL A 499 7.62 29.11 38.52
CA VAL A 499 8.41 28.64 39.67
C VAL A 499 9.87 29.01 39.48
N THR A 500 10.60 29.22 40.57
CA THR A 500 12.01 29.63 40.53
C THR A 500 12.86 28.78 41.48
N ALA A 501 14.12 28.57 41.12
CA ALA A 501 15.16 28.01 41.98
C ALA A 501 16.46 28.79 41.77
N THR A 502 17.27 28.97 42.81
CA THR A 502 18.61 29.53 42.70
C THR A 502 19.61 28.54 43.27
N VAL A 503 20.55 28.07 42.44
CA VAL A 503 21.53 27.06 42.83
C VAL A 503 22.90 27.40 42.24
N GLY A 504 23.94 27.44 43.08
CA GLY A 504 25.31 27.66 42.60
C GLY A 504 25.51 28.97 41.83
N GLY A 505 24.74 30.03 42.14
CA GLY A 505 24.79 31.30 41.42
C GLY A 505 24.02 31.32 40.09
N VAL A 506 23.32 30.23 39.75
CA VAL A 506 22.42 30.12 38.59
C VAL A 506 20.98 30.22 39.06
N THR A 507 20.18 31.08 38.44
CA THR A 507 18.74 31.17 38.68
C THR A 507 18.00 30.48 37.54
N VAL A 508 17.16 29.50 37.88
CA VAL A 508 16.30 28.78 36.94
C VAL A 508 14.85 29.15 37.23
N SER A 509 14.11 29.55 36.21
CA SER A 509 12.65 29.71 36.29
C SER A 509 11.96 28.85 35.26
N ALA A 510 10.76 28.36 35.56
CA ALA A 510 9.98 27.53 34.65
C ALA A 510 8.49 27.87 34.67
N THR A 511 7.87 27.83 33.49
CA THR A 511 6.42 28.01 33.30
C THR A 511 5.91 26.93 32.36
N ALA A 512 4.78 26.30 32.68
CA ALA A 512 4.19 25.27 31.84
C ALA A 512 2.89 25.74 31.18
N THR A 513 2.62 25.23 29.98
CA THR A 513 1.37 25.37 29.24
C THR A 513 0.86 23.99 28.88
N VAL A 514 -0.37 23.67 29.30
CA VAL A 514 -1.09 22.46 28.90
C VAL A 514 -2.01 22.82 27.75
N THR A 515 -1.95 22.09 26.65
CA THR A 515 -2.88 22.23 25.52
C THR A 515 -3.52 20.88 25.21
N VAL A 516 -4.84 20.85 25.11
CA VAL A 516 -5.64 19.67 24.77
C VAL A 516 -6.53 20.00 23.58
N THR A 517 -6.47 19.16 22.55
CA THR A 517 -7.37 19.24 21.39
C THR A 517 -8.42 18.11 21.45
N PRO A 518 -9.63 18.31 20.93
CA PRO A 518 -10.65 17.27 20.90
C PRO A 518 -10.30 16.19 19.88
N ALA A 519 -10.89 15.00 20.03
CA ALA A 519 -10.84 13.97 19.00
C ALA A 519 -11.64 14.42 17.76
N MET A 520 -11.24 13.96 16.58
CA MET A 520 -11.89 14.32 15.32
C MET A 520 -12.15 13.09 14.44
N ALA A 521 -13.20 13.18 13.62
CA ALA A 521 -13.49 12.22 12.57
C ALA A 521 -14.01 12.96 11.34
N ILE A 522 -13.42 12.67 10.18
CA ILE A 522 -13.75 13.28 8.90
C ILE A 522 -14.13 12.16 7.95
N ALA A 523 -15.38 12.16 7.49
CA ALA A 523 -15.82 11.31 6.40
C ALA A 523 -15.68 12.07 5.09
N SER A 524 -15.02 11.47 4.10
CA SER A 524 -15.00 12.00 2.73
C SER A 524 -16.05 11.25 1.92
N ASN A 525 -16.87 12.00 1.18
CA ASN A 525 -17.93 11.45 0.34
C ASN A 525 -18.79 10.41 1.07
N PRO A 526 -19.50 10.78 2.17
CA PRO A 526 -20.38 9.85 2.86
C PRO A 526 -21.59 9.53 1.98
N ASP A 527 -21.44 8.51 1.12
CA ASP A 527 -22.46 7.91 0.26
C ASP A 527 -22.97 8.77 -0.93
N PRO A 528 -22.12 9.26 -1.86
CA PRO A 528 -22.60 10.04 -3.00
C PRO A 528 -23.52 9.22 -3.93
N VAL A 529 -23.24 7.93 -4.16
CA VAL A 529 -24.10 6.95 -4.84
C VAL A 529 -23.60 5.52 -4.51
N GLY A 530 -23.73 5.06 -3.27
CA GLY A 530 -23.25 3.71 -2.90
C GLY A 530 -21.72 3.52 -2.99
N CYS A 531 -20.96 4.61 -2.95
CA CYS A 531 -19.51 4.65 -3.16
C CYS A 531 -19.05 4.13 -4.55
N SER A 532 -19.92 4.22 -5.56
CA SER A 532 -19.65 3.73 -6.93
C SER A 532 -18.99 4.76 -7.83
N ALA A 533 -19.48 6.01 -7.84
CA ALA A 533 -18.88 7.10 -8.62
C ALA A 533 -17.57 7.61 -7.99
N GLU A 534 -17.61 7.88 -6.69
CA GLU A 534 -16.46 8.24 -5.86
C GLU A 534 -16.40 7.31 -4.65
N GLY A 535 -15.18 6.95 -4.22
CA GLY A 535 -15.00 6.13 -3.02
C GLY A 535 -15.44 6.89 -1.76
N CYS A 536 -15.99 6.15 -0.79
CA CYS A 536 -16.29 6.68 0.53
C CYS A 536 -15.14 6.35 1.48
N SER A 537 -14.72 7.32 2.29
CA SER A 537 -13.69 7.08 3.29
C SER A 537 -14.01 7.75 4.62
N ILE A 538 -13.31 7.33 5.65
CA ILE A 538 -13.31 7.98 6.95
C ILE A 538 -11.91 7.93 7.54
N THR A 539 -11.54 9.02 8.18
CA THR A 539 -10.35 9.11 9.01
C THR A 539 -10.76 9.62 10.37
N SER A 540 -10.20 9.05 11.42
CA SER A 540 -10.40 9.52 12.79
C SER A 540 -9.08 9.62 13.53
N ASP A 541 -8.96 10.64 14.37
CA ASP A 541 -7.83 10.92 15.26
C ASP A 541 -8.33 11.10 16.70
N THR A 542 -7.59 10.58 17.69
CA THR A 542 -7.94 10.64 19.12
C THR A 542 -7.74 12.02 19.77
N GLY A 543 -7.23 12.99 19.02
CA GLY A 543 -6.82 14.30 19.49
C GLY A 543 -5.44 14.25 20.16
N SER A 544 -4.98 15.39 20.64
CA SER A 544 -3.65 15.55 21.24
C SER A 544 -3.71 16.16 22.64
N VAL A 545 -2.74 15.77 23.46
CA VAL A 545 -2.41 16.40 24.74
C VAL A 545 -0.93 16.76 24.72
N THR A 546 -0.62 18.04 24.93
CA THR A 546 0.75 18.55 24.90
C THR A 546 1.04 19.36 26.15
N LEU A 547 2.11 19.01 26.86
CA LEU A 547 2.64 19.73 28.01
C LEU A 547 3.91 20.45 27.57
N THR A 548 3.86 21.77 27.48
CA THR A 548 5.01 22.60 27.08
C THR A 548 5.58 23.30 28.29
N VAL A 549 6.87 23.17 28.56
CA VAL A 549 7.56 23.89 29.64
C VAL A 549 8.65 24.77 29.05
N THR A 550 8.64 26.05 29.41
CA THR A 550 9.73 26.97 29.08
C THR A 550 10.56 27.20 30.32
N TYR A 551 11.86 26.91 30.22
CA TYR A 551 12.87 27.15 31.24
C TYR A 551 13.67 28.38 30.85
N VAL A 552 13.89 29.29 31.79
CA VAL A 552 14.83 30.40 31.67
C VAL A 552 15.94 30.20 32.70
N VAL A 553 17.17 30.07 32.22
CA VAL A 553 18.38 29.86 33.03
C VAL A 553 19.22 31.13 32.96
N THR A 554 19.45 31.76 34.11
CA THR A 554 20.28 32.97 34.21
C THR A 554 21.58 32.62 34.94
N SER A 555 22.71 32.76 34.24
CA SER A 555 24.05 32.51 34.78
C SER A 555 24.92 33.74 34.55
N GLY A 556 25.55 34.26 35.62
CA GLY A 556 26.38 35.47 35.51
C GLY A 556 25.63 36.71 34.98
N GLY A 557 24.30 36.77 35.19
CA GLY A 557 23.43 37.82 34.67
C GLY A 557 23.01 37.67 33.21
N VAL A 558 23.46 36.63 32.50
CA VAL A 558 23.08 36.35 31.11
C VAL A 558 21.96 35.30 31.09
N PRO A 559 20.76 35.63 30.59
CA PRO A 559 19.66 34.68 30.49
C PRO A 559 19.72 33.88 29.18
N SER A 560 19.50 32.57 29.27
CA SER A 560 19.21 31.67 28.16
C SER A 560 17.89 30.96 28.42
N ALA A 561 17.19 30.52 27.37
CA ALA A 561 15.93 29.80 27.55
C ALA A 561 15.79 28.61 26.61
N VAL A 562 15.09 27.59 27.09
CA VAL A 562 14.76 26.38 26.34
C VAL A 562 13.29 26.05 26.54
N THR A 563 12.63 25.61 25.48
CA THR A 563 11.26 25.14 25.53
C THR A 563 11.23 23.65 25.22
N ALA A 564 10.59 22.88 26.09
CA ALA A 564 10.35 21.46 25.91
C ALA A 564 8.85 21.20 25.76
N ALA A 565 8.46 20.60 24.63
CA ALA A 565 7.10 20.17 24.36
C ALA A 565 7.01 18.65 24.48
N ALA A 566 6.35 18.16 25.54
CA ALA A 566 6.02 16.76 25.73
C ALA A 566 4.61 16.48 25.17
N SER A 567 4.53 15.84 24.01
CA SER A 567 3.29 15.37 23.40
C SER A 567 3.00 13.94 23.83
N MET A 568 1.75 13.62 24.15
CA MET A 568 1.32 12.24 24.43
C MET A 568 1.15 11.41 23.15
N GLY A 569 1.42 12.00 21.98
CA GLY A 569 1.14 11.42 20.67
C GLY A 569 -0.36 11.31 20.39
N SER A 570 -0.73 10.73 19.25
CA SER A 570 -2.12 10.46 18.88
C SER A 570 -2.30 9.05 18.32
N GLY A 571 -3.54 8.58 18.31
CA GLY A 571 -3.96 7.42 17.56
C GLY A 571 -4.79 7.86 16.36
N ARG A 572 -4.47 7.33 15.18
CA ARG A 572 -5.20 7.57 13.94
C ARG A 572 -5.63 6.27 13.30
N ALA A 573 -6.83 6.24 12.73
CA ALA A 573 -7.31 5.13 11.91
C ALA A 573 -8.06 5.66 10.68
N SER A 574 -7.87 5.00 9.55
CA SER A 574 -8.48 5.31 8.27
C SER A 574 -9.05 4.05 7.61
N ALA A 575 -10.19 4.19 6.95
CA ALA A 575 -10.78 3.15 6.12
C ALA A 575 -11.43 3.78 4.89
N GLY A 576 -11.30 3.12 3.74
CA GLY A 576 -11.84 3.51 2.45
C GLY A 576 -12.50 2.33 1.75
N PHE A 577 -13.59 2.61 1.04
CA PHE A 577 -14.31 1.67 0.22
C PHE A 577 -14.76 2.35 -1.08
N LYS A 578 -14.47 1.70 -2.21
CA LYS A 578 -15.03 2.03 -3.51
C LYS A 578 -15.71 0.78 -4.07
N ALA A 579 -16.98 0.89 -4.40
CA ALA A 579 -17.74 -0.19 -4.99
C ALA A 579 -17.21 -0.51 -6.40
N ALA A 580 -17.44 -1.74 -6.85
CA ALA A 580 -17.23 -2.05 -8.26
C ALA A 580 -18.21 -1.22 -9.12
N PRO A 581 -17.81 -0.77 -10.31
CA PRO A 581 -18.71 -0.15 -11.27
C PRO A 581 -19.81 -1.15 -11.66
N ASN A 582 -21.08 -0.75 -11.53
CA ASN A 582 -22.29 -1.58 -11.72
C ASN A 582 -22.59 -2.62 -10.61
N ALA A 583 -22.13 -2.39 -9.36
CA ALA A 583 -22.50 -3.21 -8.19
C ALA A 583 -23.95 -3.02 -7.72
#